data_AF-A0A8T4N3U0-F1
#
_entry.id   AF-A0A8T4N3U0-F1
#
_cell.length_a   1.000
_cell.length_b   1.000
_cell.length_c   1.000
_cell.angle_alpha   90.00
_cell.angle_beta   90.00
_cell.angle_gamma   90.00
#
_symmetry.space_group_name_H-M   'P 1'
#
loop_
_entity.id
_entity.type
_entity.pdbx_description
1 polymer ?
#
loop_
_entity_poly.entity_id
_entity_poly.type
_entity_poly.pdbx_seq_one_letter_code
_entity_poly.pdbx_strand_id
1 'polypeptide(L)'
;MKYEIKDDLREILAKLRRKDKVAHDRINRKIEEIVNSDPEHYKNLRHDLKNVKSVHIMKSFVLVFSYDKANESITFLDYDHHDVIYKKRFV
;
A
#
# COMPACT_ATOMS: atom_id res chain seq x y z
N MET A 1 3.42 -12.39 -9.24
CA MET A 1 4.43 -11.98 -8.26
C MET A 1 3.98 -12.40 -6.86
N LYS A 2 4.89 -12.69 -5.92
CA LYS A 2 4.48 -12.97 -4.52
C LYS A 2 4.20 -11.67 -3.79
N TYR A 3 3.22 -11.68 -2.88
CA TYR A 3 3.01 -10.55 -1.99
C TYR A 3 2.65 -10.96 -0.56
N GLU A 4 2.97 -10.07 0.37
CA GLU A 4 2.63 -10.15 1.78
C GLU A 4 1.84 -8.89 2.17
N ILE A 5 0.88 -9.02 3.08
CA ILE A 5 0.19 -7.89 3.70
C ILE A 5 0.54 -7.91 5.19
N LYS A 6 1.16 -6.84 5.70
CA LYS A 6 1.50 -6.71 7.12
C LYS A 6 0.25 -6.66 7.99
N ASP A 7 0.40 -7.09 9.23
CA ASP A 7 -0.71 -7.24 10.17
C ASP A 7 -1.44 -5.92 10.43
N ASP A 8 -0.72 -4.79 10.50
CA ASP A 8 -1.31 -3.46 10.62
C ASP A 8 -2.31 -3.17 9.49
N LEU A 9 -1.90 -3.40 8.23
CA LEU A 9 -2.78 -3.23 7.08
C LEU A 9 -3.91 -4.27 7.06
N ARG A 10 -3.66 -5.52 7.49
CA ARG A 10 -4.71 -6.54 7.60
C ARG A 10 -5.81 -6.12 8.58
N GLU A 11 -5.43 -5.56 9.72
CA GLU A 11 -6.39 -5.03 10.69
C GLU A 11 -7.21 -3.87 10.12
N ILE A 12 -6.57 -2.96 9.39
CA ILE A 12 -7.24 -1.83 8.72
C ILE A 12 -8.24 -2.36 7.69
N LEU A 13 -7.84 -3.31 6.84
CA LEU A 13 -8.71 -3.94 5.85
C LEU A 13 -9.87 -4.69 6.51
N ALA A 14 -9.64 -5.41 7.60
CA ALA A 14 -10.69 -6.11 8.34
C ALA A 14 -11.72 -5.14 8.93
N LYS A 15 -11.28 -3.99 9.45
CA LYS A 15 -12.14 -2.92 9.95
C LYS A 15 -12.92 -2.26 8.80
N LEU A 16 -12.25 -1.97 7.67
CA LEU A 16 -12.88 -1.40 6.48
C LEU A 16 -13.93 -2.33 5.88
N ARG A 17 -13.66 -3.63 5.80
CA ARG A 17 -14.63 -4.62 5.29
C ARG A 17 -15.98 -4.56 6.01
N ARG A 18 -15.99 -4.23 7.30
CA ARG A 18 -17.20 -4.10 8.12
C ARG A 18 -17.87 -2.73 8.00
N LYS A 19 -17.09 -1.66 7.88
CA LYS A 19 -17.58 -0.26 7.92
C LYS A 19 -17.86 0.33 6.55
N ASP A 20 -16.98 0.05 5.59
CA ASP A 20 -17.01 0.56 4.22
C ASP A 20 -16.47 -0.49 3.24
N LYS A 21 -17.41 -1.32 2.77
CA LYS A 21 -17.11 -2.38 1.80
C LYS A 21 -16.59 -1.81 0.46
N VAL A 22 -17.03 -0.62 0.06
CA VAL A 22 -16.60 -0.01 -1.21
C VAL A 22 -15.14 0.39 -1.14
N ALA A 23 -14.71 1.00 -0.03
CA ALA A 23 -13.30 1.30 0.21
C ALA A 23 -12.45 0.02 0.21
N HIS A 24 -12.89 -1.00 0.96
CA HIS A 24 -12.21 -2.30 1.01
C HIS A 24 -12.03 -2.92 -0.38
N ASP A 25 -13.08 -2.98 -1.18
CA ASP A 25 -13.03 -3.59 -2.51
C ASP A 25 -12.15 -2.78 -3.48
N ARG A 26 -12.13 -1.45 -3.35
CA ARG A 26 -11.22 -0.58 -4.11
C ARG A 26 -9.76 -0.81 -3.76
N ILE A 27 -9.44 -1.00 -2.47
CA ILE A 27 -8.07 -1.28 -2.04
C ILE A 27 -7.64 -2.64 -2.55
N ASN A 28 -8.47 -3.68 -2.44
CA ASN A 28 -8.15 -5.01 -2.96
C ASN A 28 -7.92 -5.00 -4.47
N ARG A 29 -8.75 -4.28 -5.25
CA ARG A 29 -8.51 -4.11 -6.68
C ARG A 29 -7.18 -3.42 -6.97
N LYS A 30 -6.80 -2.43 -6.16
CA LYS A 30 -5.52 -1.74 -6.31
C LYS A 30 -4.34 -2.64 -5.95
N ILE A 31 -4.46 -3.47 -4.93
CA ILE A 31 -3.47 -4.51 -4.57
C ILE A 31 -3.28 -5.46 -5.76
N GLU A 32 -4.36 -5.99 -6.34
CA GLU A 32 -4.28 -6.86 -7.51
C GLU A 32 -3.65 -6.15 -8.72
N GLU A 33 -3.99 -4.89 -8.98
CA GLU A 33 -3.35 -4.10 -10.05
C GLU A 33 -1.85 -3.98 -9.82
N ILE A 34 -1.42 -3.65 -8.60
CA ILE A 34 0.00 -3.51 -8.24
C ILE A 34 0.75 -4.84 -8.41
N VAL A 35 0.15 -5.94 -7.97
CA VAL A 35 0.75 -7.29 -8.06
C VAL A 35 0.89 -7.77 -9.51
N ASN A 36 0.03 -7.28 -10.42
CA ASN A 36 0.01 -7.63 -11.84
C ASN A 36 0.65 -6.56 -12.75
N SER A 37 1.24 -5.51 -12.18
CA SER A 37 1.92 -4.44 -12.92
C SER A 37 3.39 -4.33 -12.53
N ASP A 38 4.13 -3.46 -13.20
CA ASP A 38 5.50 -3.13 -12.81
C ASP A 38 5.50 -2.22 -11.56
N PRO A 39 5.93 -2.72 -10.39
CA PRO A 39 5.94 -1.94 -9.16
C PRO A 39 6.94 -0.77 -9.21
N GLU A 40 7.96 -0.82 -10.06
CA GLU A 40 8.97 0.23 -10.15
C GLU A 40 8.39 1.56 -10.62
N HIS A 41 7.31 1.55 -11.41
CA HIS A 41 6.63 2.75 -11.92
C HIS A 41 5.96 3.60 -10.84
N TYR A 42 5.69 3.04 -9.65
CA TYR A 42 5.06 3.80 -8.57
C TYR A 42 6.05 4.72 -7.87
N LYS A 43 5.56 5.90 -7.47
CA LYS A 43 6.34 6.94 -6.80
C LYS A 43 6.82 6.45 -5.43
N ASN A 44 8.06 6.80 -5.11
CA ASN A 44 8.59 6.59 -3.77
C ASN A 44 7.82 7.47 -2.78
N LEU A 45 7.62 6.95 -1.57
CA LEU A 45 6.92 7.66 -0.51
C LEU A 45 7.69 8.91 -0.07
N ARG A 46 9.03 8.84 -0.03
CA ARG A 46 9.93 9.95 0.26
C ARG A 46 11.20 9.83 -0.57
N HIS A 47 11.92 10.94 -0.73
CA HIS A 47 13.19 10.98 -1.45
C HIS A 47 14.23 10.00 -0.89
N ASP A 48 14.25 9.84 0.44
CA ASP A 48 15.26 9.02 1.12
C ASP A 48 14.86 7.53 1.25
N LEU A 49 13.59 7.19 1.00
CA LEU A 49 13.06 5.83 1.10
C LEU A 49 12.83 5.23 -0.29
N LYS A 50 13.92 4.88 -0.98
CA LYS A 50 13.87 4.36 -2.36
C LYS A 50 13.09 3.04 -2.52
N ASN A 51 12.97 2.27 -1.44
CA ASN A 51 12.34 0.94 -1.45
C ASN A 51 10.85 0.98 -1.06
N VAL A 52 10.37 2.11 -0.53
CA VAL A 52 8.98 2.27 -0.10
C VAL A 52 8.24 3.14 -1.10
N LYS A 53 7.18 2.58 -1.66
CA LYS A 53 6.35 3.15 -2.70
C LYS A 53 4.98 3.51 -2.15
N SER A 54 4.34 4.47 -2.79
CA SER A 54 3.03 4.98 -2.39
C SER A 54 2.10 5.14 -3.59
N VAL A 55 0.83 4.86 -3.39
CA VAL A 55 -0.23 5.09 -4.38
C VAL A 55 -1.42 5.75 -3.72
N HIS A 56 -1.95 6.80 -4.35
CA HIS A 56 -3.19 7.43 -3.89
C HIS A 56 -4.40 6.57 -4.25
N ILE A 57 -5.29 6.39 -3.30
CA ILE A 57 -6.57 5.70 -3.41
C ILE A 57 -7.66 6.67 -2.97
N MET A 58 -8.74 6.78 -3.76
CA MET A 58 -9.91 7.61 -3.43
C MET A 58 -9.55 9.06 -3.04
N LYS A 59 -8.66 9.68 -3.82
CA LYS A 59 -8.17 11.08 -3.69
C LYS A 59 -7.29 11.34 -2.46
N SER A 60 -7.77 11.02 -1.27
CA SER A 60 -7.14 11.48 -0.01
C SER A 60 -6.40 10.39 0.76
N PHE A 61 -6.57 9.11 0.40
CA PHE A 61 -5.91 8.00 1.09
C PHE A 61 -4.70 7.53 0.30
N VAL A 62 -3.75 6.95 1.01
CA VAL A 62 -2.50 6.44 0.43
C VAL A 62 -2.30 5.01 0.90
N LEU A 63 -2.08 4.11 -0.05
CA LEU A 63 -1.59 2.75 0.20
C LEU A 63 -0.08 2.75 0.04
N VAL A 64 0.61 2.22 1.04
CA VAL A 64 2.07 2.14 1.11
C VAL A 64 2.50 0.69 0.97
N PHE A 65 3.50 0.45 0.13
CA PHE A 65 4.07 -0.88 -0.08
C PHE A 65 5.57 -0.78 -0.38
N SER A 66 6.32 -1.85 -0.10
CA SER A 66 7.69 -2.00 -0.56
C SER A 66 7.78 -3.02 -1.67
N TYR A 67 8.73 -2.84 -2.57
CA TYR A 67 9.04 -3.78 -3.63
C TYR A 67 10.49 -4.25 -3.49
N ASP A 68 10.66 -5.56 -3.32
CA ASP A 68 11.97 -6.21 -3.37
C ASP A 68 12.17 -6.81 -4.76
N LYS A 69 13.02 -6.14 -5.54
CA LYS A 69 13.36 -6.54 -6.92
C LYS A 69 14.18 -7.83 -6.98
N ALA A 70 15.00 -8.13 -5.96
CA ALA A 70 15.82 -9.33 -5.95
C ALA A 70 14.96 -10.58 -5.73
N ASN A 71 13.91 -10.46 -4.92
CA ASN A 71 12.99 -11.55 -4.61
C ASN A 71 11.68 -11.52 -5.41
N GLU A 72 11.52 -10.54 -6.32
CA GLU A 72 10.28 -10.26 -7.05
C GLU A 72 9.06 -10.36 -6.13
N SER A 73 9.08 -9.56 -5.07
CA SER A 73 8.06 -9.62 -4.02
C SER A 73 7.61 -8.25 -3.56
N ILE A 74 6.32 -8.14 -3.22
CA ILE A 74 5.74 -6.93 -2.64
C ILE A 74 5.34 -7.18 -1.19
N THR A 75 5.59 -6.19 -0.35
CA THR A 75 5.04 -6.14 1.00
C THR A 75 4.15 -4.91 1.13
N PHE A 76 2.85 -5.10 1.32
CA PHE A 76 1.93 -4.02 1.62
C PHE A 76 2.01 -3.68 3.11
N LEU A 77 2.28 -2.41 3.40
CA LEU A 77 2.69 -1.95 4.72
C LEU A 77 1.54 -1.27 5.47
N ASP A 78 0.88 -0.28 4.85
CA ASP A 78 -0.10 0.56 5.55
C ASP A 78 -1.07 1.24 4.56
N TYR A 79 -2.21 1.68 5.08
CA TYR A 79 -3.24 2.44 4.35
C TYR A 79 -3.88 3.48 5.27
N ASP A 80 -3.72 4.76 4.94
CA ASP A 80 -4.30 5.84 5.75
C ASP A 80 -4.43 7.15 4.93
N HIS A 81 -4.99 8.19 5.54
CA HIS A 81 -5.01 9.53 4.96
C HIS A 81 -3.57 10.02 4.71
N HIS A 82 -3.35 10.74 3.60
CA HIS A 82 -2.01 11.23 3.23
C HIS A 82 -1.34 12.03 4.36
N ASP A 83 -2.09 12.88 5.08
CA ASP A 83 -1.55 13.63 6.23
C ASP A 83 -0.98 12.75 7.33
N VAL A 84 -1.52 11.55 7.51
CA VAL A 84 -1.06 10.58 8.51
C VAL A 84 0.14 9.82 7.97
N ILE A 85 0.04 9.30 6.74
CA ILE A 85 1.12 8.53 6.10
C ILE A 85 2.42 9.34 5.98
N TYR A 86 2.34 10.62 5.60
CA TYR A 86 3.52 11.48 5.51
C TYR A 86 4.09 11.91 6.88
N LYS A 87 3.40 11.61 7.99
CA LYS A 87 3.93 11.78 9.36
C LYS A 87 4.50 10.47 9.92
N LYS A 88 4.06 9.31 9.43
CA LYS A 88 4.57 8.00 9.84
C LYS A 88 6.00 7.76 9.32
N ARG A 89 6.77 7.02 10.12
CA ARG A 89 8.11 6.52 9.78
C ARG A 89 7.98 5.03 9.48
N PHE A 90 8.39 4.64 8.28
CA PHE A 90 8.51 3.26 7.84
C PHE A 90 10.01 2.96 7.84
N VAL A 91 10.52 2.42 8.95
CA VAL A 91 11.93 2.11 9.20
C VAL A 91 12.01 0.72 9.82
#